data_AF-A0A962XYJ8-F1
#
_entry.id   AF-A0A962XYJ8-F1
#
_cell.length_a   1.000
_cell.length_b   1.000
_cell.length_c   1.000
_cell.angle_alpha   90.00
_cell.angle_beta   90.00
_cell.angle_gamma   90.00
#
_symmetry.space_group_name_H-M   'P 1'
#
loop_
_entity.id
_entity.type
_entity.pdbx_description
1 polymer ?
#
loop_
_entity_poly.entity_id
_entity_poly.type
_entity_poly.pdbx_seq_one_letter_code
_entity_poly.pdbx_strand_id
1 'polypeptide(L)'
;MPMNRRTFDETRTTPQGACGWADLVRALDLGGPALLKDMAAVLGWEEHPPSIQRIVQLNISETINAKLTTESPPEPEVVSRPLVDVPFWRLETVEYLQAPKPTNNGPELVAALPEWTERPAVAIPQPLARWPELLPRLRGTLARKMESRDLDVPAIVCRLGQGDSLRRLPHRSCRRWGTTLHVIEDRSDRLTPYWRDQTMIRERLLRLFPRHAVRHALIDEGLDHPLFVGLPRGADRRYHPPPPGGLVLVLGDLGGLAREDVGASANWERLGQCLADAGCQAVALLPQPAAWCSPMIGRYWRLLSWERGPGALNPKHCWREIETLLYLLVPTARVEPGLLRDLRRLVGLEAAAESLVWQHPAVTSTSSVAATLNPEDLKRWRTGFEGQPERLRKQVLDRIRAWRARLPGEVYLGEAALLDSDSQALLPVGERQLCHDFFVALNAQIRGVGGATAPRGAEEWFLRFEQRSTKQEAIWRTLPLHRIWERVHRHDQGQIQPPPEFKPESIESDPDQPITTVTIQQEGKTLVFAPKIEIEEPSAGSRLGTITSRNGLIRIDPLPIDPDRNTFWRSGQPPSWADDWGTDKYGHWVIFSVENQEEDKITQRMRWIKPAT
;
A
#
# COMPACT_ATOMS: atom_id res chain seq x y z
N MET A 1 50.65 37.26 20.26
CA MET A 1 49.95 36.73 21.45
C MET A 1 49.18 35.48 21.03
N PRO A 2 49.15 34.43 21.85
CA PRO A 2 49.54 33.09 21.39
C PRO A 2 48.42 32.03 21.44
N MET A 3 48.68 30.95 20.68
CA MET A 3 48.36 29.53 20.91
C MET A 3 46.96 29.10 21.42
N ASN A 4 46.30 28.21 20.68
CA ASN A 4 46.47 26.76 20.93
C ASN A 4 45.84 25.86 19.86
N ARG A 5 46.60 24.81 19.49
CA ARG A 5 46.09 23.53 18.97
C ARG A 5 45.43 22.75 20.10
N ARG A 6 44.36 22.00 19.78
CA ARG A 6 43.80 20.77 20.40
C ARG A 6 42.31 20.74 19.99
N THR A 7 41.64 19.66 19.61
CA THR A 7 41.88 18.21 19.58
C THR A 7 40.64 17.70 18.84
N PHE A 8 40.82 16.93 17.76
CA PHE A 8 39.73 16.14 17.22
C PHE A 8 39.56 14.95 18.17
N ASP A 9 38.45 14.94 18.92
CA ASP A 9 37.84 13.68 19.31
C ASP A 9 36.32 13.81 19.50
N GLU A 10 35.64 12.76 19.04
CA GLU A 10 34.29 12.30 19.39
C GLU A 10 33.09 13.27 19.26
N THR A 11 32.35 13.13 18.15
CA THR A 11 30.99 12.55 18.09
C THR A 11 30.31 13.02 16.82
N ARG A 12 30.13 12.10 15.85
CA ARG A 12 29.23 12.32 14.71
C ARG A 12 27.80 12.40 15.22
N THR A 13 27.39 13.60 15.61
CA THR A 13 25.98 13.96 15.77
C THR A 13 25.52 14.50 14.41
N THR A 14 24.89 13.62 13.63
CA THR A 14 24.14 14.02 12.44
C THR A 14 22.98 14.93 12.88
N PRO A 15 22.81 16.13 12.30
CA PRO A 15 21.66 16.95 12.59
C PRO A 15 20.39 16.24 12.08
N GLN A 16 19.49 15.90 13.00
CA GLN A 16 18.13 15.50 12.66
C GLN A 16 17.39 16.72 12.11
N GLY A 17 17.26 16.81 10.79
CA GLY A 17 16.42 17.80 10.12
C GLY A 17 16.99 18.23 8.77
N ALA A 18 16.55 17.53 7.72
CA ALA A 18 16.96 17.63 6.31
C ALA A 18 18.41 17.10 6.07
N CYS A 19 18.73 16.38 5.01
CA CYS A 19 18.62 16.85 3.64
C CYS A 19 18.86 15.69 2.63
N GLY A 20 18.04 15.63 1.59
CA GLY A 20 18.16 14.64 0.51
C GLY A 20 18.68 15.28 -0.79
N TRP A 21 18.57 14.56 -1.92
CA TRP A 21 18.94 15.07 -3.25
C TRP A 21 18.35 16.46 -3.57
N ALA A 22 17.17 16.76 -3.03
CA ALA A 22 16.50 18.05 -3.20
C ALA A 22 17.33 19.24 -2.68
N ASP A 23 18.13 19.06 -1.62
CA ASP A 23 18.91 20.15 -1.03
C ASP A 23 20.24 20.37 -1.79
N LEU A 24 20.77 19.32 -2.43
CA LEU A 24 21.89 19.45 -3.38
C LEU A 24 21.43 20.21 -4.64
N VAL A 25 20.23 19.93 -5.14
CA VAL A 25 19.65 20.67 -6.27
C VAL A 25 19.39 22.13 -5.90
N ARG A 26 18.91 22.41 -4.68
CA ARG A 26 18.76 23.79 -4.19
C ARG A 26 20.10 24.49 -3.98
N ALA A 27 21.11 23.79 -3.48
CA ALA A 27 22.46 24.34 -3.33
C ALA A 27 23.09 24.69 -4.68
N LEU A 28 22.84 23.86 -5.71
CA LEU A 28 23.26 24.11 -7.08
C LEU A 28 22.55 25.33 -7.68
N ASP A 29 21.24 25.46 -7.46
CA ASP A 29 20.44 26.58 -7.96
C ASP A 29 20.78 27.92 -7.27
N LEU A 30 21.04 27.90 -5.96
CA LEU A 30 21.26 29.11 -5.17
C LEU A 30 22.72 29.62 -5.17
N GLY A 31 23.69 28.71 -5.21
CA GLY A 31 25.11 29.07 -5.00
C GLY A 31 26.09 28.42 -5.97
N GLY A 32 25.57 27.72 -6.98
CA GLY A 32 26.39 27.10 -8.03
C GLY A 32 27.28 25.95 -7.53
N PRO A 33 28.30 25.57 -8.34
CA PRO A 33 29.07 24.35 -8.12
C PRO A 33 29.89 24.32 -6.81
N ALA A 34 30.29 25.50 -6.32
CA ALA A 34 31.06 25.60 -5.08
C ALA A 34 30.20 25.27 -3.85
N LEU A 35 28.99 25.83 -3.77
CA LEU A 35 28.06 25.57 -2.67
C LEU A 35 27.53 24.12 -2.69
N LEU A 36 27.34 23.56 -3.89
CA LEU A 36 27.01 22.15 -4.07
C LEU A 36 28.08 21.24 -3.45
N LYS A 37 29.37 21.54 -3.69
CA LYS A 37 30.49 20.73 -3.21
C LYS A 37 30.60 20.75 -1.68
N ASP A 38 30.40 21.91 -1.08
CA ASP A 38 30.40 22.06 0.39
C ASP A 38 29.19 21.34 1.01
N MET A 39 28.01 21.45 0.40
CA MET A 39 26.79 20.76 0.86
C MET A 39 26.90 19.23 0.70
N ALA A 40 27.46 18.75 -0.40
CA ALA A 40 27.73 17.33 -0.64
C ALA A 40 28.65 16.74 0.43
N ALA A 41 29.72 17.46 0.81
CA ALA A 41 30.63 17.05 1.87
C ALA A 41 29.96 16.96 3.24
N VAL A 42 29.09 17.92 3.59
CA VAL A 42 28.33 17.90 4.85
C VAL A 42 27.34 16.73 4.90
N LEU A 43 26.78 16.34 3.75
CA LEU A 43 25.85 15.22 3.63
C LEU A 43 26.52 13.86 3.41
N GLY A 44 27.86 13.81 3.37
CA GLY A 44 28.63 12.56 3.23
C GLY A 44 28.69 12.01 1.80
N TRP A 45 28.48 12.84 0.78
CA TRP A 45 28.60 12.48 -0.63
C TRP A 45 30.00 12.81 -1.15
N GLU A 46 30.65 11.84 -1.78
CA GLU A 46 31.93 12.03 -2.45
C GLU A 46 31.73 12.31 -3.95
N GLU A 47 32.42 13.32 -4.47
CA GLU A 47 32.42 13.64 -5.89
C GLU A 47 33.26 12.59 -6.63
N HIS A 48 32.60 11.71 -7.39
CA HIS A 48 33.30 10.89 -8.37
C HIS A 48 33.60 11.75 -9.60
N PRO A 49 34.86 11.90 -10.03
CA PRO A 49 35.14 12.54 -11.30
C PRO A 49 34.40 11.78 -12.41
N PRO A 50 33.90 12.47 -13.44
CA PRO A 50 33.29 11.79 -14.58
C PRO A 50 34.31 10.77 -15.10
N SER A 51 33.88 9.51 -15.20
CA SER A 51 34.67 8.43 -15.75
C SER A 51 34.90 8.71 -17.23
N ILE A 52 35.87 9.57 -17.53
CA ILE A 52 36.42 9.75 -18.87
C ILE A 52 37.10 8.44 -19.20
N GLN A 53 36.42 7.60 -19.98
CA GLN A 53 37.10 6.54 -20.72
C GLN A 53 38.18 7.23 -21.56
N ARG A 54 39.44 6.89 -21.27
CA ARG A 54 40.64 7.40 -21.95
C ARG A 54 40.45 7.45 -23.46
N ILE A 55 40.24 8.64 -23.99
CA ILE A 55 40.65 8.96 -25.36
C ILE A 55 42.17 9.15 -25.27
N VAL A 56 42.92 8.14 -25.72
CA VAL A 56 44.35 8.29 -25.93
C VAL A 56 44.54 9.19 -27.15
N GLN A 57 44.80 10.48 -26.91
CA GLN A 57 45.31 11.40 -27.92
C GLN A 57 46.71 10.95 -28.33
N LEU A 58 46.86 10.48 -29.57
CA LEU A 58 48.14 10.28 -30.21
C LEU A 58 48.62 11.62 -30.79
N ASN A 59 49.64 12.20 -30.17
CA ASN A 59 50.37 13.34 -30.70
C ASN A 59 51.19 12.90 -31.93
N ILE A 60 50.93 13.55 -33.05
CA ILE A 60 51.75 13.51 -34.27
C ILE A 60 52.65 14.76 -34.26
N SER A 61 53.97 14.55 -34.36
CA SER A 61 55.05 15.39 -34.91
C SER A 61 56.32 15.03 -34.14
N GLU A 62 57.37 14.41 -34.69
CA GLU A 62 58.37 14.85 -35.69
C GLU A 62 59.66 14.16 -35.15
N THR A 63 60.49 13.33 -35.82
CA THR A 63 61.33 13.62 -36.99
C THR A 63 62.29 12.42 -37.20
N ILE A 64 62.28 11.87 -38.43
CA ILE A 64 63.43 11.38 -39.24
C ILE A 64 64.21 10.09 -38.87
N ASN A 65 64.17 9.16 -39.85
CA ASN A 65 65.15 8.15 -40.28
C ASN A 65 65.73 7.15 -39.27
N ALA A 66 65.21 5.93 -39.29
CA ALA A 66 66.05 4.73 -39.22
C ALA A 66 65.41 3.56 -40.01
N LYS A 67 66.21 3.05 -40.96
CA LYS A 67 66.14 1.83 -41.78
C LYS A 67 64.97 0.85 -41.61
N LEU A 68 64.44 0.46 -42.78
CA LEU A 68 63.61 -0.72 -43.04
C LEU A 68 64.11 -1.96 -42.30
N THR A 69 63.21 -2.55 -41.52
CA THR A 69 63.13 -4.01 -41.36
C THR A 69 61.64 -4.37 -41.29
N THR A 70 61.17 -5.14 -42.27
CA THR A 70 59.83 -5.71 -42.34
C THR A 70 59.66 -6.77 -41.26
N GLU A 71 58.97 -6.42 -40.17
CA GLU A 71 58.28 -7.39 -39.31
C GLU A 71 56.79 -7.08 -39.36
N SER A 72 56.00 -8.06 -39.80
CA SER A 72 54.55 -7.99 -39.80
C SER A 72 54.05 -7.83 -38.36
N PRO A 73 53.10 -6.93 -38.05
CA PRO A 73 52.48 -6.89 -36.72
C PRO A 73 51.83 -8.25 -36.44
N PRO A 74 51.90 -8.79 -35.21
CA PRO A 74 51.09 -9.95 -34.86
C PRO A 74 49.62 -9.60 -35.09
N GLU A 75 48.89 -10.46 -35.81
CA GLU A 75 47.45 -10.32 -36.00
C GLU A 75 46.77 -10.10 -34.65
N PRO A 76 45.88 -9.10 -34.52
CA PRO A 76 45.16 -8.89 -33.28
C PRO A 76 44.37 -10.17 -32.97
N GLU A 77 44.65 -10.77 -31.81
CA GLU A 77 43.96 -11.97 -31.35
C GLU A 77 42.49 -11.60 -31.10
N VAL A 78 41.62 -11.91 -32.08
CA VAL A 78 40.19 -11.66 -31.98
C VAL A 78 39.61 -12.69 -31.01
N VAL A 79 39.48 -12.30 -29.74
CA VAL A 79 38.79 -13.13 -28.74
C VAL A 79 37.31 -13.18 -29.10
N SER A 80 36.89 -14.26 -29.76
CA SER A 80 35.50 -14.53 -30.12
C SER A 80 34.69 -14.84 -28.85
N ARG A 81 33.88 -13.87 -28.42
CA ARG A 81 32.83 -14.12 -27.43
C ARG A 81 31.55 -14.45 -28.19
N PRO A 82 30.76 -15.46 -27.78
CA PRO A 82 29.45 -15.70 -28.39
C PRO A 82 28.64 -14.40 -28.32
N LEU A 83 28.19 -13.92 -29.48
CA LEU A 83 27.33 -12.75 -29.54
C LEU A 83 26.08 -13.05 -28.73
N VAL A 84 25.75 -12.14 -27.82
CA VAL A 84 24.47 -12.18 -27.11
C VAL A 84 23.38 -12.17 -28.17
N ASP A 85 22.36 -13.02 -28.03
CA ASP A 85 21.20 -13.01 -28.93
C ASP A 85 20.51 -11.64 -28.82
N VAL A 86 20.79 -10.76 -29.79
CA VAL A 86 20.23 -9.41 -29.88
C VAL A 86 19.11 -9.45 -30.92
N PRO A 87 17.84 -9.27 -30.51
CA PRO A 87 16.74 -9.22 -31.46
C PRO A 87 16.92 -8.00 -32.38
N PHE A 88 16.95 -8.22 -33.69
CA PHE A 88 16.89 -7.13 -34.67
C PHE A 88 15.44 -6.85 -35.04
N TRP A 89 15.07 -5.58 -35.02
CA TRP A 89 13.73 -5.13 -35.38
C TRP A 89 13.72 -4.67 -36.84
N ARG A 90 12.69 -5.06 -37.60
CA ARG A 90 12.43 -4.56 -38.95
C ARG A 90 11.03 -3.97 -38.97
N LEU A 91 10.90 -2.74 -39.45
CA LEU A 91 9.60 -2.13 -39.71
C LEU A 91 8.99 -2.80 -40.94
N GLU A 92 7.90 -3.57 -40.75
CA GLU A 92 7.21 -4.22 -41.87
C GLU A 92 6.06 -3.39 -42.41
N THR A 93 5.21 -2.88 -41.52
CA THR A 93 4.03 -2.09 -41.89
C THR A 93 3.85 -0.90 -40.95
N VAL A 94 3.32 0.20 -41.49
CA VAL A 94 2.88 1.38 -40.73
C VAL A 94 1.44 1.65 -41.08
N GLU A 95 0.56 1.60 -40.08
CA GLU A 95 -0.85 1.97 -40.23
C GLU A 95 -1.12 3.26 -39.47
N TYR A 96 -1.64 4.27 -40.16
CA TYR A 96 -2.01 5.54 -39.55
C TYR A 96 -3.46 5.45 -39.07
N LEU A 97 -3.64 5.32 -37.77
CA LEU A 97 -4.95 5.23 -37.15
C LEU A 97 -5.58 6.63 -37.09
N GLN A 98 -6.68 6.83 -37.80
CA GLN A 98 -7.48 8.05 -37.64
C GLN A 98 -8.33 7.92 -36.38
N ALA A 99 -8.31 8.95 -35.53
CA ALA A 99 -9.28 9.04 -34.45
C ALA A 99 -10.69 9.06 -35.06
N PRO A 100 -11.65 8.27 -34.53
CA PRO A 100 -13.02 8.37 -34.97
C PRO A 100 -13.47 9.82 -34.82
N LYS A 101 -14.07 10.40 -35.86
CA LYS A 101 -14.74 11.71 -35.74
C LYS A 101 -15.68 11.65 -34.54
N PRO A 102 -15.81 12.72 -33.74
CA PRO A 102 -16.76 12.75 -32.65
C PRO A 102 -18.15 12.49 -33.22
N THR A 103 -18.64 11.27 -33.09
CA THR A 103 -20.03 10.97 -33.35
C THR A 103 -20.78 11.55 -32.16
N ASN A 104 -21.44 12.69 -32.35
CA ASN A 104 -22.40 13.28 -31.39
C ASN A 104 -23.64 12.37 -31.13
N ASN A 105 -23.53 11.06 -31.34
CA ASN A 105 -24.65 10.12 -31.39
C ASN A 105 -24.42 8.85 -30.54
N GLY A 106 -23.70 8.96 -29.42
CA GLY A 106 -23.96 8.12 -28.24
C GLY A 106 -24.82 8.95 -27.26
N PRO A 107 -25.43 8.39 -26.20
CA PRO A 107 -26.25 9.17 -25.28
C PRO A 107 -25.41 10.26 -24.56
N GLU A 108 -25.30 11.41 -25.22
CA GLU A 108 -24.79 12.69 -24.76
C GLU A 108 -25.77 13.25 -23.73
N LEU A 109 -25.95 12.58 -22.59
CA LEU A 109 -26.65 13.20 -21.46
C LEU A 109 -26.41 12.44 -20.16
N VAL A 110 -25.15 12.29 -19.75
CA VAL A 110 -24.88 12.12 -18.32
C VAL A 110 -23.78 13.10 -17.92
N ALA A 111 -24.14 14.40 -17.93
CA ALA A 111 -23.28 15.43 -17.34
C ALA A 111 -23.14 15.25 -15.82
N ALA A 112 -24.07 14.53 -15.19
CA ALA A 112 -24.04 14.22 -13.76
C ALA A 112 -23.38 12.85 -13.50
N LEU A 113 -22.63 12.73 -12.40
CA LEU A 113 -22.23 11.41 -11.93
C LEU A 113 -23.48 10.64 -11.50
N PRO A 114 -23.61 9.35 -11.86
CA PRO A 114 -24.77 8.58 -11.45
C PRO A 114 -24.79 8.46 -9.93
N GLU A 115 -25.96 8.69 -9.35
CA GLU A 115 -26.15 8.55 -7.91
C GLU A 115 -26.39 7.07 -7.55
N TRP A 116 -25.71 6.59 -6.52
CA TRP A 116 -26.02 5.29 -5.93
C TRP A 116 -27.29 5.41 -5.09
N THR A 117 -28.45 5.16 -5.73
CA THR A 117 -29.80 5.36 -5.17
C THR A 117 -30.28 4.18 -4.33
N GLU A 118 -29.99 2.93 -4.75
CA GLU A 118 -30.44 1.72 -4.06
C GLU A 118 -29.57 1.34 -2.84
N ARG A 119 -29.27 2.30 -1.96
CA ARG A 119 -28.38 2.06 -0.82
C ARG A 119 -29.00 1.10 0.20
N PRO A 120 -28.23 0.13 0.74
CA PRO A 120 -28.71 -0.70 1.84
C PRO A 120 -28.82 0.11 3.14
N ALA A 121 -29.42 -0.52 4.17
CA ALA A 121 -29.36 0.01 5.52
C ALA A 121 -27.91 0.18 5.98
N VAL A 122 -27.62 1.36 6.55
CA VAL A 122 -26.28 1.69 7.04
C VAL A 122 -25.87 0.73 8.16
N ALA A 123 -24.70 0.11 8.01
CA ALA A 123 -24.13 -0.74 9.05
C ALA A 123 -23.85 0.05 10.33
N ILE A 124 -24.28 -0.49 11.47
CA ILE A 124 -24.05 0.10 12.78
C ILE A 124 -22.91 -0.66 13.48
N PRO A 125 -21.78 -0.01 13.79
CA PRO A 125 -20.67 -0.64 14.52
C PRO A 125 -21.15 -1.32 15.80
N GLN A 126 -20.93 -2.63 15.88
CA GLN A 126 -21.29 -3.43 17.05
C GLN A 126 -20.17 -3.40 18.09
N PRO A 127 -20.48 -3.27 19.39
CA PRO A 127 -19.46 -3.36 20.43
C PRO A 127 -18.92 -4.79 20.53
N LEU A 128 -17.70 -4.97 21.04
CA LEU A 128 -17.10 -6.28 21.31
C LEU A 128 -18.03 -7.14 22.17
N ALA A 129 -18.45 -6.61 23.33
CA ALA A 129 -19.48 -7.22 24.16
C ALA A 129 -20.58 -6.22 24.44
N ARG A 130 -21.84 -6.67 24.41
CA ARG A 130 -22.97 -5.82 24.79
C ARG A 130 -22.90 -5.52 26.29
N TRP A 131 -23.31 -4.33 26.68
CA TRP A 131 -23.27 -3.91 28.08
C TRP A 131 -24.01 -4.87 29.06
N PRO A 132 -25.21 -5.40 28.72
CA PRO A 132 -25.90 -6.37 29.58
C PRO A 132 -25.15 -7.70 29.78
N GLU A 133 -24.29 -8.10 28.84
CA GLU A 133 -23.47 -9.31 28.93
C GLU A 133 -22.17 -9.05 29.70
N LEU A 134 -21.59 -7.86 29.52
CA LEU A 134 -20.32 -7.49 30.13
C LEU A 134 -20.47 -7.08 31.60
N LEU A 135 -21.54 -6.35 31.95
CA LEU A 135 -21.74 -5.81 33.29
C LEU A 135 -21.77 -6.90 34.38
N PRO A 136 -22.46 -8.04 34.23
CA PRO A 136 -22.44 -9.11 35.23
C PRO A 136 -21.04 -9.71 35.42
N ARG A 137 -20.24 -9.80 34.35
CA ARG A 137 -18.86 -10.30 34.41
C ARG A 137 -17.95 -9.32 35.14
N LEU A 138 -18.04 -8.04 34.78
CA LEU A 138 -17.33 -6.96 35.47
C LEU A 138 -17.71 -6.93 36.96
N ARG A 139 -19.01 -6.98 37.28
CA ARG A 139 -19.48 -7.01 38.67
C ARG A 139 -19.01 -8.26 39.40
N GLY A 140 -18.98 -9.41 38.73
CA GLY A 140 -18.47 -10.66 39.29
C GLY A 140 -17.01 -10.57 39.73
N THR A 141 -16.17 -9.87 38.95
CA THR A 141 -14.73 -9.74 39.19
C THR A 141 -14.36 -8.55 40.08
N LEU A 142 -15.06 -7.42 39.92
CA LEU A 142 -14.79 -6.16 40.62
C LEU A 142 -15.47 -6.09 41.98
N ALA A 143 -16.64 -6.73 42.16
CA ALA A 143 -17.35 -6.64 43.43
C ALA A 143 -16.71 -7.54 44.50
N ARG A 144 -16.59 -7.00 45.72
CA ARG A 144 -16.16 -7.73 46.91
C ARG A 144 -17.38 -8.18 47.71
N LYS A 145 -17.27 -9.35 48.36
CA LYS A 145 -18.21 -9.74 49.41
C LYS A 145 -17.95 -8.84 50.61
N MET A 146 -18.94 -8.07 51.00
CA MET A 146 -18.91 -7.23 52.20
C MET A 146 -20.07 -7.63 53.10
N GLU A 147 -19.86 -7.53 54.41
CA GLU A 147 -20.98 -7.62 55.36
C GLU A 147 -21.92 -6.43 55.12
N SER A 148 -23.18 -6.73 54.86
CA SER A 148 -24.23 -5.72 54.82
C SER A 148 -24.42 -5.14 56.22
N ARG A 149 -25.13 -4.01 56.33
CA ARG A 149 -25.66 -3.57 57.62
C ARG A 149 -26.85 -4.42 58.09
N ASP A 150 -27.44 -5.19 57.18
CA ASP A 150 -28.58 -6.06 57.47
C ASP A 150 -28.11 -7.34 58.18
N LEU A 151 -28.79 -7.66 59.28
CA LEU A 151 -28.54 -8.88 60.04
C LEU A 151 -28.97 -10.12 59.26
N ASP A 152 -28.18 -11.18 59.34
CA ASP A 152 -28.55 -12.49 58.81
C ASP A 152 -29.38 -13.24 59.85
N VAL A 153 -30.66 -12.88 59.93
CA VAL A 153 -31.62 -13.42 60.91
C VAL A 153 -31.68 -14.95 60.87
N PRO A 154 -31.74 -15.63 59.70
CA PRO A 154 -31.68 -17.10 59.66
C PRO A 154 -30.41 -17.68 60.29
N ALA A 155 -29.24 -17.09 60.00
CA ALA A 155 -27.98 -17.56 60.59
C ALA A 155 -27.91 -17.31 62.10
N ILE A 156 -28.46 -16.19 62.59
CA ILE A 156 -28.60 -15.88 64.02
C ILE A 156 -29.46 -16.93 64.72
N VAL A 157 -30.65 -17.21 64.19
CA VAL A 157 -31.61 -18.17 64.76
C VAL A 157 -31.01 -19.58 64.80
N CYS A 158 -30.33 -19.99 63.72
CA CYS A 158 -29.67 -21.30 63.67
C CYS A 158 -28.59 -21.45 64.76
N ARG A 159 -27.70 -20.46 64.91
CA ARG A 159 -26.63 -20.49 65.91
C ARG A 159 -27.16 -20.46 67.35
N LEU A 160 -28.15 -19.61 67.63
CA LEU A 160 -28.79 -19.59 68.95
C LEU A 160 -29.52 -20.92 69.24
N GLY A 161 -30.18 -21.50 68.24
CA GLY A 161 -30.83 -22.81 68.35
C GLY A 161 -29.87 -23.96 68.63
N GLN A 162 -28.58 -23.81 68.27
CA GLN A 162 -27.51 -24.77 68.54
C GLN A 162 -26.79 -24.51 69.88
N GLY A 163 -27.19 -23.49 70.64
CA GLY A 163 -26.55 -23.11 71.90
C GLY A 163 -25.23 -22.34 71.75
N ASP A 164 -24.90 -21.87 70.53
CA ASP A 164 -23.68 -21.11 70.29
C ASP A 164 -23.77 -19.68 70.84
N SER A 165 -22.72 -19.25 71.53
CA SER A 165 -22.59 -17.85 71.97
C SER A 165 -22.30 -16.91 70.77
N LEU A 166 -23.20 -15.96 70.52
CA LEU A 166 -23.05 -14.94 69.48
C LEU A 166 -22.14 -13.78 69.93
N ARG A 167 -20.82 -13.99 69.95
CA ARG A 167 -19.84 -12.92 70.22
C ARG A 167 -19.78 -11.83 69.12
N ARG A 168 -20.25 -12.16 67.91
CA ARG A 168 -20.39 -11.24 66.78
C ARG A 168 -21.67 -11.59 66.04
N LEU A 169 -22.51 -10.58 65.78
CA LEU A 169 -23.75 -10.77 65.04
C LEU A 169 -23.42 -11.16 63.58
N PRO A 170 -24.01 -12.23 63.04
CA PRO A 170 -24.00 -12.54 61.62
C PRO A 170 -24.72 -11.45 60.81
N HIS A 171 -24.05 -10.90 59.81
CA HIS A 171 -24.62 -9.95 58.85
C HIS A 171 -24.73 -10.60 57.47
N ARG A 172 -25.73 -10.20 56.68
CA ARG A 172 -25.91 -10.71 55.31
C ARG A 172 -24.72 -10.33 54.46
N SER A 173 -24.10 -11.29 53.78
CA SER A 173 -23.03 -10.98 52.82
C SER A 173 -23.62 -10.42 51.53
N CYS A 174 -23.21 -9.23 51.12
CA CYS A 174 -23.62 -8.60 49.87
C CYS A 174 -22.41 -8.30 48.97
N ARG A 175 -22.58 -8.47 47.64
CA ARG A 175 -21.54 -8.09 46.67
C ARG A 175 -21.68 -6.62 46.32
N ARG A 176 -20.75 -5.79 46.79
CA ARG A 176 -20.67 -4.36 46.50
C ARG A 176 -19.44 -4.04 45.67
N TRP A 177 -19.55 -3.04 44.82
CA TRP A 177 -18.39 -2.43 44.19
C TRP A 177 -17.53 -1.76 45.28
N GLY A 178 -16.22 -1.66 45.04
CA GLY A 178 -15.32 -0.94 45.95
C GLY A 178 -15.75 0.52 46.15
N THR A 179 -15.20 1.18 47.17
CA THR A 179 -15.52 2.58 47.50
C THR A 179 -14.96 3.58 46.50
N THR A 180 -13.91 3.20 45.76
CA THR A 180 -13.28 4.01 44.71
C THR A 180 -12.92 3.14 43.50
N LEU A 181 -13.01 3.73 42.30
CA LEU A 181 -12.66 3.11 41.03
C LEU A 181 -11.78 4.07 40.22
N HIS A 182 -10.58 3.64 39.84
CA HIS A 182 -9.80 4.31 38.80
C HIS A 182 -9.95 3.51 37.50
N VAL A 183 -10.39 4.16 36.43
CA VAL A 183 -10.46 3.57 35.08
C VAL A 183 -9.29 4.11 34.27
N ILE A 184 -8.47 3.21 33.75
CA ILE A 184 -7.32 3.53 32.89
C ILE A 184 -7.64 3.07 31.47
N GLU A 185 -7.66 3.99 30.52
CA GLU A 185 -7.77 3.69 29.09
C GLU A 185 -6.38 3.56 28.48
N ASP A 186 -6.12 2.44 27.83
CA ASP A 186 -4.90 2.25 27.04
C ASP A 186 -5.16 2.70 25.60
N ARG A 187 -4.49 3.78 25.19
CA ARG A 187 -4.59 4.40 23.87
C ARG A 187 -3.40 4.09 22.96
N SER A 188 -2.63 3.06 23.27
CA SER A 188 -1.61 2.56 22.32
C SER A 188 -2.22 2.32 20.93
N ASP A 189 -1.47 2.61 19.85
CA ASP A 189 -1.98 2.57 18.47
C ASP A 189 -2.49 1.18 18.08
N ARG A 190 -1.86 0.12 18.60
CA ARG A 190 -2.30 -1.27 18.42
C ARG A 190 -3.73 -1.55 18.92
N LEU A 191 -4.26 -0.73 19.82
CA LEU A 191 -5.60 -0.86 20.39
C LEU A 191 -6.63 0.05 19.72
N THR A 192 -6.24 0.77 18.67
CA THR A 192 -7.12 1.64 17.89
C THR A 192 -8.46 0.99 17.52
N PRO A 193 -8.53 -0.30 17.10
CA PRO A 193 -9.80 -0.95 16.80
C PRO A 193 -10.81 -0.96 17.96
N TYR A 194 -10.33 -0.89 19.21
CA TYR A 194 -11.12 -1.02 20.42
C TYR A 194 -11.39 0.32 21.12
N TRP A 195 -10.82 1.43 20.66
CA TRP A 195 -10.93 2.74 21.31
C TRP A 195 -12.37 3.20 21.52
N ARG A 196 -13.26 2.87 20.59
CA ARG A 196 -14.70 3.16 20.70
C ARG A 196 -15.34 2.33 21.82
N ASP A 197 -14.98 1.06 21.95
CA ASP A 197 -15.47 0.17 23.00
C ASP A 197 -14.97 0.61 24.38
N GLN A 198 -13.69 0.99 24.50
CA GLN A 198 -13.10 1.54 25.72
C GLN A 198 -13.90 2.77 26.19
N THR A 199 -14.11 3.72 25.27
CA THR A 199 -14.85 4.96 25.52
C THR A 199 -16.28 4.68 25.98
N MET A 200 -16.97 3.74 25.32
CA MET A 200 -18.32 3.32 25.68
C MET A 200 -18.35 2.74 27.10
N ILE A 201 -17.42 1.85 27.45
CA ILE A 201 -17.36 1.23 28.78
C ILE A 201 -17.05 2.28 29.85
N ARG A 202 -16.05 3.13 29.61
CA ARG A 202 -15.70 4.23 30.51
C ARG A 202 -16.93 5.08 30.83
N GLU A 203 -17.66 5.53 29.80
CA GLU A 203 -18.85 6.35 29.99
C GLU A 203 -19.95 5.65 30.79
N ARG A 204 -20.15 4.35 30.56
CA ARG A 204 -21.11 3.55 31.33
C ARG A 204 -20.68 3.40 32.79
N LEU A 205 -19.39 3.18 33.06
CA LEU A 205 -18.84 3.08 34.42
C LEU A 205 -18.91 4.42 35.16
N LEU A 206 -18.56 5.52 34.50
CA LEU A 206 -18.65 6.87 35.10
C LEU A 206 -20.08 7.24 35.50
N ARG A 207 -21.11 6.69 34.83
CA ARG A 207 -22.52 6.87 35.20
C ARG A 207 -22.99 5.98 36.35
N LEU A 208 -22.30 4.87 36.61
CA LEU A 208 -22.64 3.93 37.68
C LEU A 208 -22.06 4.33 39.04
N PHE A 209 -20.93 5.03 39.05
CA PHE A 209 -20.24 5.45 40.27
C PHE A 209 -20.52 6.93 40.60
N PRO A 210 -20.58 7.30 41.89
CA PRO A 210 -20.56 8.70 42.28
C PRO A 210 -19.33 9.43 41.71
N ARG A 211 -19.48 10.68 41.27
CA ARG A 211 -18.40 11.45 40.61
C ARG A 211 -17.09 11.52 41.41
N HIS A 212 -17.17 11.58 42.74
CA HIS A 212 -15.98 11.63 43.61
C HIS A 212 -15.31 10.26 43.81
N ALA A 213 -16.04 9.17 43.54
CA ALA A 213 -15.60 7.80 43.74
C ALA A 213 -14.99 7.20 42.46
N VAL A 214 -15.01 7.92 41.34
CA VAL A 214 -14.45 7.45 40.07
C VAL A 214 -13.48 8.47 39.48
N ARG A 215 -12.28 8.00 39.08
CA ARG A 215 -11.30 8.81 38.35
C ARG A 215 -10.94 8.16 37.03
N HIS A 216 -10.61 8.98 36.05
CA HIS A 216 -10.20 8.54 34.71
C HIS A 216 -8.74 8.91 34.46
N ALA A 217 -7.96 7.93 34.04
CA ALA A 217 -6.61 8.11 33.56
C ALA A 217 -6.45 7.48 32.17
N LEU A 218 -5.41 7.89 31.47
CA LEU A 218 -5.07 7.44 30.13
C LEU A 218 -3.58 7.14 30.09
N ILE A 219 -3.22 6.10 29.37
CA ILE A 219 -1.85 5.81 28.95
C ILE A 219 -1.84 5.79 27.43
N ASP A 220 -0.79 6.35 26.85
CA ASP A 220 -0.62 6.52 25.41
C ASP A 220 0.77 5.99 25.02
N GLU A 221 0.98 5.82 23.73
CA GLU A 221 2.25 5.34 23.20
C GLU A 221 3.40 6.31 23.57
N GLY A 222 4.48 5.76 24.13
CA GLY A 222 5.61 6.54 24.65
C GLY A 222 5.45 7.03 26.10
N LEU A 223 4.35 6.73 26.79
CA LEU A 223 4.21 7.01 28.23
C LEU A 223 4.51 5.77 29.08
N ASP A 224 5.45 5.90 30.02
CA ASP A 224 5.79 4.82 30.97
C ASP A 224 4.76 4.66 32.11
N HIS A 225 3.88 5.63 32.29
CA HIS A 225 2.90 5.65 33.37
C HIS A 225 1.60 6.36 32.93
N PRO A 226 0.44 5.99 33.51
CA PRO A 226 -0.82 6.67 33.22
C PRO A 226 -0.80 8.13 33.68
N LEU A 227 -1.67 8.93 33.06
CA LEU A 227 -1.93 10.32 33.44
C LEU A 227 -3.43 10.54 33.68
N PHE A 228 -3.78 11.29 34.72
CA PHE A 228 -5.16 11.68 34.97
C PHE A 228 -5.68 12.66 33.91
N VAL A 229 -6.92 12.42 33.47
CA VAL A 229 -7.60 13.20 32.44
C VAL A 229 -8.83 13.91 33.04
N GLY A 230 -9.22 15.03 32.46
CA GLY A 230 -10.37 15.82 32.91
C GLY A 230 -10.12 16.66 34.16
N LEU A 231 -8.85 16.81 34.56
CA LEU A 231 -8.45 17.71 35.64
C LEU A 231 -8.38 19.18 35.16
N PRO A 232 -8.60 20.16 36.06
CA PRO A 232 -8.39 21.58 35.75
C PRO A 232 -6.97 21.87 35.26
N ARG A 233 -6.79 22.93 34.46
CA ARG A 233 -5.45 23.38 34.04
C ARG A 233 -4.58 23.67 35.26
N GLY A 234 -3.34 23.16 35.25
CA GLY A 234 -2.37 23.32 36.35
C GLY A 234 -2.43 22.27 37.45
N ALA A 235 -3.40 21.35 37.42
CA ALA A 235 -3.44 20.23 38.36
C ALA A 235 -2.37 19.18 38.03
N ASP A 236 -1.83 18.51 39.05
CA ASP A 236 -0.90 17.39 38.87
C ASP A 236 -1.60 16.24 38.14
N ARG A 237 -1.11 15.92 36.94
CA ARG A 237 -1.67 14.86 36.10
C ARG A 237 -1.02 13.51 36.38
N ARG A 238 0.04 13.44 37.19
CA ARG A 238 0.72 12.18 37.50
C ARG A 238 -0.24 11.23 38.18
N TYR A 239 -0.26 10.00 37.68
CA TYR A 239 -1.08 8.96 38.28
C TYR A 239 -0.57 8.58 39.67
N HIS A 240 -1.51 8.41 40.58
CA HIS A 240 -1.28 7.82 41.89
C HIS A 240 -2.37 6.76 42.16
N PRO A 241 -2.03 5.67 42.87
CA PRO A 241 -3.00 4.63 43.24
C PRO A 241 -4.19 5.20 44.04
N PRO A 242 -5.37 4.57 43.95
CA PRO A 242 -6.48 4.91 44.85
C PRO A 242 -6.12 4.55 46.31
N PRO A 243 -6.92 5.01 47.30
CA PRO A 243 -6.75 4.58 48.68
C PRO A 243 -6.82 3.05 48.84
N PRO A 244 -6.20 2.48 49.89
CA PRO A 244 -6.21 1.03 50.12
C PRO A 244 -7.60 0.41 50.06
N GLY A 245 -7.72 -0.70 49.33
CA GLY A 245 -9.01 -1.35 49.02
C GLY A 245 -9.75 -0.76 47.80
N GLY A 246 -9.20 0.28 47.15
CA GLY A 246 -9.69 0.82 45.89
C GLY A 246 -9.53 -0.14 44.72
N LEU A 247 -10.34 0.09 43.68
CA LEU A 247 -10.33 -0.71 42.45
C LEU A 247 -9.63 0.05 41.32
N VAL A 248 -8.83 -0.66 40.53
CA VAL A 248 -8.27 -0.15 39.28
C VAL A 248 -8.69 -1.06 38.15
N LEU A 249 -9.35 -0.50 37.13
CA LEU A 249 -9.75 -1.20 35.91
C LEU A 249 -8.98 -0.64 34.71
N VAL A 250 -8.17 -1.47 34.07
CA VAL A 250 -7.55 -1.15 32.78
C VAL A 250 -8.43 -1.66 31.64
N LEU A 251 -8.65 -0.82 30.64
CA LEU A 251 -9.27 -1.17 29.37
C LEU A 251 -8.16 -1.21 28.31
N GLY A 252 -7.52 -2.37 28.13
CA GLY A 252 -6.29 -2.48 27.33
C GLY A 252 -5.77 -3.91 27.25
N ASP A 253 -4.57 -4.09 26.71
CA ASP A 253 -3.96 -5.42 26.51
C ASP A 253 -2.85 -5.77 27.51
N LEU A 254 -2.46 -4.84 28.39
CA LEU A 254 -1.31 -4.98 29.30
C LEU A 254 0.00 -5.34 28.57
N GLY A 255 0.13 -4.91 27.31
CA GLY A 255 1.27 -5.25 26.43
C GLY A 255 1.20 -6.65 25.82
N GLY A 256 0.16 -7.45 26.07
CA GLY A 256 0.02 -8.79 25.50
C GLY A 256 -0.16 -8.84 23.98
N LEU A 257 -0.44 -7.70 23.32
CA LEU A 257 -0.52 -7.56 21.87
C LEU A 257 0.61 -6.68 21.30
N ALA A 258 1.55 -6.23 22.13
CA ALA A 258 2.70 -5.45 21.70
C ALA A 258 3.75 -6.39 21.07
N ARG A 259 3.83 -6.40 19.73
CA ARG A 259 4.76 -7.29 19.01
C ARG A 259 6.21 -6.80 19.03
N GLU A 260 6.39 -5.49 19.01
CA GLU A 260 7.71 -4.85 18.83
C GLU A 260 8.20 -4.14 20.10
N ASP A 261 7.31 -3.88 21.06
CA ASP A 261 7.65 -3.23 22.33
C ASP A 261 7.83 -4.27 23.45
N VAL A 262 9.10 -4.66 23.66
CA VAL A 262 9.51 -5.58 24.73
C VAL A 262 9.29 -4.95 26.13
N GLY A 263 9.20 -3.63 26.23
CA GLY A 263 9.02 -2.89 27.47
C GLY A 263 7.56 -2.73 27.91
N ALA A 264 6.60 -2.84 26.98
CA ALA A 264 5.18 -2.61 27.25
C ALA A 264 4.66 -3.44 28.44
N SER A 265 4.88 -4.76 28.43
CA SER A 265 4.44 -5.62 29.53
C SER A 265 5.17 -5.33 30.84
N ALA A 266 6.45 -4.99 30.80
CA ALA A 266 7.23 -4.65 32.00
C ALA A 266 6.69 -3.39 32.70
N ASN A 267 6.23 -2.39 31.94
CA ASN A 267 5.61 -1.18 32.49
C ASN A 267 4.30 -1.52 33.24
N TRP A 268 3.47 -2.40 32.67
CA TRP A 268 2.24 -2.87 33.30
C TRP A 268 2.49 -3.78 34.51
N GLU A 269 3.56 -4.57 34.50
CA GLU A 269 3.99 -5.37 35.65
C GLU A 269 4.41 -4.47 36.82
N ARG A 270 5.24 -3.45 36.56
CA ARG A 270 5.64 -2.46 37.58
C ARG A 270 4.45 -1.72 38.16
N LEU A 271 3.51 -1.28 37.32
CA LEU A 271 2.28 -0.64 37.80
C LEU A 271 1.43 -1.60 38.64
N GLY A 272 1.27 -2.85 38.19
CA GLY A 272 0.56 -3.89 38.93
C GLY A 272 1.14 -4.13 40.32
N GLN A 273 2.47 -4.24 40.43
CA GLN A 273 3.19 -4.35 41.69
C GLN A 273 2.92 -3.13 42.59
N CYS A 274 3.06 -1.91 42.07
CA CYS A 274 2.78 -0.68 42.84
C CYS A 274 1.34 -0.63 43.37
N LEU A 275 0.37 -1.10 42.58
CA LEU A 275 -1.03 -1.17 42.99
C LEU A 275 -1.25 -2.24 44.07
N ALA A 276 -0.60 -3.39 43.95
CA ALA A 276 -0.66 -4.44 44.96
C ALA A 276 -0.06 -3.98 46.30
N ASP A 277 1.10 -3.31 46.26
CA ASP A 277 1.76 -2.73 47.43
C ASP A 277 0.91 -1.64 48.11
N ALA A 278 0.14 -0.89 47.32
CA ALA A 278 -0.84 0.08 47.82
C ALA A 278 -2.15 -0.57 48.35
N GLY A 279 -2.25 -1.91 48.37
CA GLY A 279 -3.45 -2.63 48.81
C GLY A 279 -4.65 -2.47 47.88
N CYS A 280 -4.42 -2.09 46.62
CA CYS A 280 -5.44 -1.91 45.60
C CYS A 280 -5.71 -3.22 44.85
N GLN A 281 -6.91 -3.33 44.27
CA GLN A 281 -7.25 -4.46 43.40
C GLN A 281 -7.18 -4.02 41.94
N ALA A 282 -6.21 -4.59 41.21
CA ALA A 282 -6.02 -4.32 39.78
C ALA A 282 -6.76 -5.38 38.94
N VAL A 283 -7.54 -4.92 37.95
CA VAL A 283 -8.30 -5.74 37.01
C VAL A 283 -8.08 -5.21 35.61
N ALA A 284 -7.94 -6.10 34.63
CA ALA A 284 -7.81 -5.70 33.23
C ALA A 284 -8.87 -6.38 32.35
N LEU A 285 -9.48 -5.60 31.47
CA LEU A 285 -10.39 -6.06 30.44
C LEU A 285 -9.64 -6.17 29.11
N LEU A 286 -9.35 -7.40 28.69
CA LEU A 286 -8.42 -7.71 27.61
C LEU A 286 -9.15 -8.07 26.31
N PRO A 287 -8.79 -7.49 25.15
CA PRO A 287 -9.29 -7.97 23.86
C PRO A 287 -8.77 -9.37 23.49
N GLN A 288 -7.68 -9.82 24.11
CA GLN A 288 -7.07 -11.13 23.89
C GLN A 288 -7.36 -12.16 25.00
N PRO A 289 -7.09 -13.46 24.76
CA PRO A 289 -7.09 -14.46 25.82
C PRO A 289 -6.09 -14.13 26.93
N ALA A 290 -6.49 -14.36 28.18
CA ALA A 290 -5.62 -14.11 29.34
C ALA A 290 -4.28 -14.87 29.28
N ALA A 291 -4.26 -16.02 28.60
CA ALA A 291 -3.06 -16.84 28.40
C ALA A 291 -1.97 -16.16 27.56
N TRP A 292 -2.28 -15.08 26.84
CA TRP A 292 -1.31 -14.33 26.04
C TRP A 292 -0.51 -13.32 26.88
N CYS A 293 -0.97 -13.03 28.10
CA CYS A 293 -0.23 -12.14 29.01
C CYS A 293 0.92 -12.89 29.68
N SER A 294 2.00 -12.16 30.01
CA SER A 294 3.10 -12.67 30.83
C SER A 294 2.56 -13.32 32.13
N PRO A 295 3.12 -14.46 32.57
CA PRO A 295 2.75 -15.06 33.86
C PRO A 295 2.92 -14.12 35.06
N MET A 296 3.85 -13.16 34.97
CA MET A 296 4.08 -12.16 36.00
C MET A 296 2.92 -11.17 36.12
N ILE A 297 2.32 -10.76 34.99
CA ILE A 297 1.10 -9.93 34.97
C ILE A 297 -0.02 -10.60 35.78
N GLY A 298 -0.22 -11.91 35.61
CA GLY A 298 -1.26 -12.66 36.30
C GLY A 298 -1.13 -12.70 37.83
N ARG A 299 0.04 -12.36 38.40
CA ARG A 299 0.25 -12.25 39.85
C ARG A 299 -0.41 -11.00 40.44
N TYR A 300 -0.43 -9.91 39.69
CA TYR A 300 -0.90 -8.60 40.16
C TYR A 300 -2.26 -8.23 39.60
N TRP A 301 -2.59 -8.72 38.41
CA TRP A 301 -3.78 -8.34 37.66
C TRP A 301 -4.78 -9.50 37.61
N ARG A 302 -6.05 -9.20 37.93
CA ARG A 302 -7.15 -10.09 37.56
C ARG A 302 -7.51 -9.88 36.10
N LEU A 303 -7.31 -10.90 35.29
CA LEU A 303 -7.50 -10.84 33.84
C LEU A 303 -8.92 -11.25 33.47
N LEU A 304 -9.60 -10.42 32.68
CA LEU A 304 -10.93 -10.69 32.16
C LEU A 304 -10.94 -10.45 30.66
N SER A 305 -11.22 -11.47 29.85
CA SER A 305 -11.37 -11.28 28.40
C SER A 305 -12.63 -10.48 28.06
N TRP A 306 -12.56 -9.65 27.02
CA TRP A 306 -13.64 -8.75 26.63
C TRP A 306 -14.82 -9.52 26.03
N GLU A 307 -14.55 -10.34 25.03
CA GLU A 307 -15.51 -11.29 24.45
C GLU A 307 -15.40 -12.66 25.15
N ARG A 308 -16.46 -13.48 25.03
CA ARG A 308 -16.38 -14.90 25.37
C ARG A 308 -15.96 -15.64 24.11
N GLY A 309 -14.68 -15.97 24.01
CA GLY A 309 -14.15 -16.83 22.95
C GLY A 309 -13.95 -18.26 23.43
N PRO A 310 -13.83 -19.23 22.53
CA PRO A 310 -13.42 -20.60 22.86
C PRO A 310 -11.99 -20.67 23.45
N GLY A 311 -11.23 -19.56 23.47
CA GLY A 311 -9.88 -19.51 24.04
C GLY A 311 -8.87 -20.26 23.17
N ALA A 312 -9.17 -20.39 21.87
CA ALA A 312 -8.54 -21.36 20.98
C ALA A 312 -7.42 -20.77 20.11
N LEU A 313 -7.29 -19.44 20.05
CA LEU A 313 -6.20 -18.83 19.27
C LEU A 313 -4.88 -19.06 19.99
N ASN A 314 -4.09 -19.97 19.43
CA ASN A 314 -2.69 -20.11 19.79
C ASN A 314 -1.92 -18.93 19.17
N PRO A 315 -1.16 -18.14 19.95
CA PRO A 315 -0.34 -17.04 19.43
C PRO A 315 0.58 -17.42 18.27
N LYS A 316 0.98 -18.70 18.19
CA LYS A 316 1.87 -19.22 17.13
C LYS A 316 1.15 -19.54 15.82
N HIS A 317 -0.18 -19.73 15.84
CA HIS A 317 -0.99 -20.11 14.67
C HIS A 317 -1.91 -19.00 14.16
N CYS A 318 -1.96 -17.86 14.86
CA CYS A 318 -2.83 -16.73 14.51
C CYS A 318 -2.57 -16.16 13.11
N TRP A 319 -1.37 -16.37 12.54
CA TRP A 319 -1.00 -15.74 11.28
C TRP A 319 -1.87 -16.21 10.10
N ARG A 320 -2.09 -17.53 9.96
CA ARG A 320 -2.96 -18.09 8.89
C ARG A 320 -4.42 -17.64 9.02
N GLU A 321 -4.88 -17.47 10.25
CA GLU A 321 -6.24 -17.01 10.52
C GLU A 321 -6.40 -15.52 10.19
N ILE A 322 -5.36 -14.72 10.43
CA ILE A 322 -5.34 -13.31 10.03
C ILE A 322 -5.20 -13.16 8.51
N GLU A 323 -4.42 -14.00 7.82
CA GLU A 323 -4.33 -14.01 6.35
C GLU A 323 -5.71 -14.14 5.71
N THR A 324 -6.54 -15.05 6.25
CA THR A 324 -7.93 -15.19 5.80
C THR A 324 -8.70 -13.87 5.94
N LEU A 325 -8.59 -13.20 7.08
CA LEU A 325 -9.24 -11.91 7.31
C LEU A 325 -8.69 -10.80 6.40
N LEU A 326 -7.39 -10.79 6.10
CA LEU A 326 -6.77 -9.88 5.15
C LEU A 326 -7.30 -10.09 3.74
N TYR A 327 -7.48 -11.33 3.30
CA TYR A 327 -8.12 -11.64 2.00
C TYR A 327 -9.53 -11.06 1.93
N LEU A 328 -10.32 -11.16 2.99
CA LEU A 328 -11.68 -10.60 3.00
C LEU A 328 -11.73 -9.06 2.96
N LEU A 329 -10.62 -8.38 3.29
CA LEU A 329 -10.51 -6.93 3.22
C LEU A 329 -10.04 -6.44 1.85
N VAL A 330 -9.56 -7.32 0.97
CA VAL A 330 -8.98 -6.94 -0.32
C VAL A 330 -9.88 -6.03 -1.18
N PRO A 331 -11.21 -6.25 -1.26
CA PRO A 331 -12.07 -5.37 -2.04
C PRO A 331 -12.16 -3.93 -1.54
N THR A 332 -11.65 -3.63 -0.33
CA THR A 332 -11.88 -2.35 0.34
C THR A 332 -10.77 -1.34 0.05
N ALA A 333 -11.15 -0.09 -0.24
CA ALA A 333 -10.26 1.07 -0.33
C ALA A 333 -9.81 1.55 1.06
N ARG A 334 -10.65 1.31 2.06
CA ARG A 334 -10.47 1.74 3.44
C ARG A 334 -11.09 0.73 4.41
N VAL A 335 -10.43 0.53 5.55
CA VAL A 335 -10.85 -0.44 6.56
C VAL A 335 -11.27 0.28 7.83
N GLU A 336 -12.57 0.44 8.05
CA GLU A 336 -13.05 0.91 9.35
C GLU A 336 -12.96 -0.18 10.42
N PRO A 337 -12.66 0.18 11.69
CA PRO A 337 -12.66 -0.79 12.80
C PRO A 337 -13.94 -1.63 12.91
N GLY A 338 -15.09 -1.01 12.63
CA GLY A 338 -16.37 -1.72 12.68
C GLY A 338 -16.58 -2.69 11.50
N LEU A 339 -16.08 -2.36 10.31
CA LEU A 339 -16.11 -3.28 9.17
C LEU A 339 -15.20 -4.49 9.46
N LEU A 340 -13.97 -4.22 9.93
CA LEU A 340 -13.03 -5.24 10.35
C LEU A 340 -13.66 -6.20 11.37
N ARG A 341 -14.35 -5.66 12.37
CA ARG A 341 -15.07 -6.44 13.38
C ARG A 341 -16.18 -7.32 12.80
N ASP A 342 -16.98 -6.78 11.90
CA ASP A 342 -18.07 -7.54 11.29
C ASP A 342 -17.50 -8.70 10.46
N LEU A 343 -16.45 -8.46 9.67
CA LEU A 343 -15.77 -9.50 8.90
C LEU A 343 -15.10 -10.54 9.80
N ARG A 344 -14.42 -10.12 10.87
CA ARG A 344 -13.86 -11.03 11.88
C ARG A 344 -14.92 -11.97 12.47
N ARG A 345 -16.10 -11.42 12.81
CA ARG A 345 -17.22 -12.22 13.34
C ARG A 345 -17.81 -13.19 12.32
N LEU A 346 -17.72 -12.85 11.03
CA LEU A 346 -18.15 -13.74 9.95
C LEU A 346 -17.34 -15.03 9.91
N VAL A 347 -16.02 -14.91 10.10
CA VAL A 347 -15.08 -16.04 10.10
C VAL A 347 -14.86 -16.65 11.48
N GLY A 348 -15.52 -16.14 12.52
CA GLY A 348 -15.50 -16.72 13.87
C GLY A 348 -14.19 -16.49 14.65
N LEU A 349 -13.42 -15.46 14.32
CA LEU A 349 -12.15 -15.16 14.99
C LEU A 349 -12.33 -14.33 16.27
N GLU A 350 -11.40 -14.46 17.23
CA GLU A 350 -11.44 -13.71 18.49
C GLU A 350 -10.97 -12.25 18.31
N ALA A 351 -11.39 -11.37 19.23
CA ALA A 351 -11.18 -9.93 19.13
C ALA A 351 -9.71 -9.52 18.92
N ALA A 352 -8.73 -10.26 19.47
CA ALA A 352 -7.30 -10.02 19.26
C ALA A 352 -6.90 -9.92 17.78
N ALA A 353 -7.59 -10.63 16.88
CA ALA A 353 -7.33 -10.56 15.44
C ALA A 353 -7.50 -9.14 14.87
N GLU A 354 -8.38 -8.30 15.43
CA GLU A 354 -8.57 -6.92 14.97
C GLU A 354 -7.27 -6.10 15.16
N SER A 355 -6.61 -6.23 16.32
CA SER A 355 -5.33 -5.58 16.60
C SER A 355 -4.19 -6.13 15.76
N LEU A 356 -4.16 -7.45 15.54
CA LEU A 356 -3.11 -8.07 14.73
C LEU A 356 -3.19 -7.68 13.25
N VAL A 357 -4.41 -7.50 12.72
CA VAL A 357 -4.61 -6.87 11.39
C VAL A 357 -4.13 -5.43 11.41
N TRP A 358 -4.48 -4.66 12.45
CA TRP A 358 -4.13 -3.23 12.54
C TRP A 358 -2.61 -2.99 12.59
N GLN A 359 -1.87 -3.91 13.18
CA GLN A 359 -0.40 -3.91 13.26
C GLN A 359 0.27 -4.62 12.08
N HIS A 360 -0.49 -5.12 11.09
CA HIS A 360 0.08 -5.83 9.97
C HIS A 360 0.91 -4.87 9.09
N PRO A 361 2.10 -5.25 8.59
CA PRO A 361 2.95 -4.37 7.76
C PRO A 361 2.26 -3.80 6.51
N ALA A 362 1.27 -4.52 5.98
CA ALA A 362 0.45 -4.05 4.87
C ALA A 362 -0.51 -2.91 5.24
N VAL A 363 -0.73 -2.59 6.52
CA VAL A 363 -1.48 -1.41 6.93
C VAL A 363 -0.54 -0.21 6.92
N THR A 364 -0.78 0.71 5.99
CA THR A 364 0.08 1.91 5.79
C THR A 364 -0.36 3.11 6.62
N SER A 365 -1.64 3.16 6.99
CA SER A 365 -2.21 4.21 7.84
C SER A 365 -3.11 3.56 8.88
N THR A 366 -2.88 3.88 10.16
CA THR A 366 -3.54 3.26 11.32
C THR A 366 -4.57 4.19 12.00
N SER A 367 -5.14 5.15 11.25
CA SER A 367 -6.09 6.13 11.79
C SER A 367 -7.32 5.50 12.44
N SER A 368 -7.75 6.05 13.58
CA SER A 368 -8.94 5.60 14.32
C SER A 368 -10.27 5.67 13.55
N VAL A 369 -10.29 6.37 12.41
CA VAL A 369 -11.48 6.44 11.54
C VAL A 369 -11.49 5.29 10.53
N ALA A 370 -10.37 5.09 9.83
CA ALA A 370 -10.18 3.97 8.91
C ALA A 370 -8.69 3.80 8.59
N ALA A 371 -8.28 2.54 8.46
CA ALA A 371 -6.97 2.17 7.97
C ALA A 371 -6.94 2.07 6.44
N THR A 372 -5.73 2.18 5.88
CA THR A 372 -5.48 1.96 4.45
C THR A 372 -4.48 0.84 4.26
N LEU A 373 -4.79 -0.09 3.36
CA LEU A 373 -3.91 -1.21 3.01
C LEU A 373 -2.97 -0.82 1.86
N ASN A 374 -1.77 -1.38 1.89
CA ASN A 374 -0.76 -1.22 0.85
C ASN A 374 -1.28 -1.79 -0.47
N PRO A 375 -1.35 -0.99 -1.54
CA PRO A 375 -1.85 -1.45 -2.83
C PRO A 375 -1.11 -2.67 -3.40
N GLU A 376 0.20 -2.78 -3.16
CA GLU A 376 0.98 -3.92 -3.67
C GLU A 376 0.63 -5.24 -2.95
N ASP A 377 0.38 -5.18 -1.65
CA ASP A 377 -0.07 -6.35 -0.89
C ASP A 377 -1.50 -6.74 -1.27
N LEU A 378 -2.37 -5.76 -1.50
CA LEU A 378 -3.73 -6.00 -2.01
C LEU A 378 -3.71 -6.79 -3.33
N LYS A 379 -2.85 -6.38 -4.29
CA LYS A 379 -2.71 -7.08 -5.58
C LYS A 379 -2.32 -8.56 -5.39
N ARG A 380 -1.40 -8.84 -4.48
CA ARG A 380 -0.94 -10.21 -4.17
C ARG A 380 -2.04 -11.08 -3.56
N TRP A 381 -2.92 -10.47 -2.76
CA TRP A 381 -3.95 -11.14 -1.98
C TRP A 381 -5.28 -11.33 -2.70
N ARG A 382 -5.46 -10.74 -3.89
CA ARG A 382 -6.67 -10.87 -4.71
C ARG A 382 -7.07 -12.30 -4.99
N THR A 383 -6.12 -13.13 -5.42
CA THR A 383 -6.37 -14.56 -5.68
C THR A 383 -6.83 -15.29 -4.41
N GLY A 384 -6.39 -14.84 -3.23
CA GLY A 384 -6.84 -15.35 -1.94
C GLY A 384 -8.29 -15.02 -1.61
N PHE A 385 -8.80 -13.85 -2.04
CA PHE A 385 -10.21 -13.48 -1.94
C PHE A 385 -11.06 -14.23 -2.98
N GLU A 386 -10.60 -14.25 -4.23
CA GLU A 386 -11.27 -14.93 -5.35
C GLU A 386 -11.45 -16.42 -5.09
N GLY A 387 -10.47 -17.06 -4.46
CA GLY A 387 -10.52 -18.45 -4.05
C GLY A 387 -11.45 -18.77 -2.87
N GLN A 388 -12.07 -17.77 -2.23
CA GLN A 388 -13.02 -18.00 -1.14
C GLN A 388 -14.35 -18.56 -1.64
N PRO A 389 -15.07 -19.36 -0.83
CA PRO A 389 -16.39 -19.86 -1.19
C PRO A 389 -17.34 -18.72 -1.60
N GLU A 390 -18.11 -18.92 -2.66
CA GLU A 390 -19.06 -17.94 -3.21
C GLU A 390 -19.98 -17.34 -2.14
N ARG A 391 -20.52 -18.19 -1.25
CA ARG A 391 -21.35 -17.77 -0.13
C ARG A 391 -20.63 -16.78 0.80
N LEU A 392 -19.35 -17.01 1.08
CA LEU A 392 -18.55 -16.14 1.94
C LEU A 392 -18.26 -14.82 1.22
N ARG A 393 -17.85 -14.86 -0.06
CA ARG A 393 -17.63 -13.66 -0.88
C ARG A 393 -18.88 -12.78 -0.90
N LYS A 394 -20.06 -13.36 -1.17
CA LYS A 394 -21.33 -12.62 -1.15
C LYS A 394 -21.61 -11.95 0.19
N GLN A 395 -21.46 -12.68 1.30
CA GLN A 395 -21.67 -12.12 2.65
C GLN A 395 -20.70 -10.98 2.98
N VAL A 396 -19.46 -11.06 2.50
CA VAL A 396 -18.45 -10.01 2.65
C VAL A 396 -18.83 -8.77 1.85
N LEU A 397 -19.20 -8.95 0.57
CA LEU A 397 -19.62 -7.85 -0.31
C LEU A 397 -20.87 -7.13 0.25
N ASP A 398 -21.86 -7.88 0.74
CA ASP A 398 -23.06 -7.31 1.37
C ASP A 398 -22.71 -6.43 2.59
N ARG A 399 -21.73 -6.87 3.39
CA ARG A 399 -21.23 -6.12 4.56
C ARG A 399 -20.50 -4.85 4.14
N ILE A 400 -19.60 -4.95 3.16
CA ILE A 400 -18.89 -3.79 2.60
C ILE A 400 -19.91 -2.78 2.09
N ARG A 401 -20.88 -3.23 1.29
CA ARG A 401 -21.98 -2.41 0.77
C ARG A 401 -22.73 -1.68 1.88
N ALA A 402 -23.10 -2.36 2.96
CA ALA A 402 -23.76 -1.74 4.12
C ALA A 402 -22.88 -0.69 4.83
N TRP A 403 -21.57 -0.90 4.89
CA TRP A 403 -20.62 0.07 5.45
C TRP A 403 -20.36 1.28 4.54
N ARG A 404 -20.49 1.11 3.22
CA ARG A 404 -20.38 2.20 2.23
C ARG A 404 -21.63 3.05 2.09
N ALA A 405 -22.81 2.57 2.51
CA ALA A 405 -24.07 3.31 2.39
C ALA A 405 -24.03 4.74 2.97
N ARG A 406 -23.21 4.98 4.00
CA ARG A 406 -23.02 6.31 4.64
C ARG A 406 -21.95 7.20 3.99
N LEU A 407 -21.21 6.67 3.01
CA LEU A 407 -20.13 7.38 2.33
C LEU A 407 -20.61 7.90 0.96
N PRO A 408 -19.83 8.80 0.34
CA PRO A 408 -20.01 9.14 -1.07
C PRO A 408 -19.95 7.88 -1.96
N GLY A 409 -20.79 7.83 -2.99
CA GLY A 409 -21.00 6.62 -3.81
C GLY A 409 -19.77 6.20 -4.60
N GLU A 410 -18.87 7.15 -4.91
CA GLU A 410 -17.64 6.92 -5.66
C GLU A 410 -16.71 5.94 -4.94
N VAL A 411 -16.74 5.92 -3.60
CA VAL A 411 -15.97 4.95 -2.81
C VAL A 411 -16.44 3.53 -3.09
N TYR A 412 -17.75 3.29 -3.07
CA TYR A 412 -18.32 1.97 -3.34
C TYR A 412 -18.11 1.54 -4.79
N LEU A 413 -18.41 2.43 -5.75
CA LEU A 413 -18.32 2.13 -7.17
C LEU A 413 -16.86 1.83 -7.58
N GLY A 414 -15.90 2.56 -7.01
CA GLY A 414 -14.48 2.28 -7.19
C GLY A 414 -14.00 0.98 -6.55
N GLU A 415 -14.61 0.53 -5.45
CA GLU A 415 -14.31 -0.79 -4.86
C GLU A 415 -14.93 -1.94 -5.68
N ALA A 416 -16.20 -1.79 -6.08
CA ALA A 416 -16.94 -2.77 -6.86
C ALA A 416 -16.35 -3.00 -8.25
N ALA A 417 -15.82 -1.95 -8.89
CA ALA A 417 -15.19 -2.04 -10.21
C ALA A 417 -13.89 -2.88 -10.23
N LEU A 418 -13.21 -3.01 -9.09
CA LEU A 418 -11.96 -3.78 -8.96
C LEU A 418 -12.19 -5.27 -8.70
N LEU A 419 -13.44 -5.71 -8.57
CA LEU A 419 -13.79 -7.11 -8.37
C LEU A 419 -13.57 -7.95 -9.63
N ASP A 420 -13.21 -9.23 -9.46
CA ASP A 420 -13.19 -10.21 -10.54
C ASP A 420 -14.60 -10.48 -11.09
N SER A 421 -14.67 -11.14 -12.25
CA SER A 421 -15.95 -11.38 -12.95
C SER A 421 -16.93 -12.20 -12.12
N ASP A 422 -16.44 -13.18 -11.34
CA ASP A 422 -17.32 -14.03 -10.52
C ASP A 422 -17.84 -13.25 -9.31
N SER A 423 -16.99 -12.47 -8.64
CA SER A 423 -17.41 -11.61 -7.52
C SER A 423 -18.33 -10.48 -7.97
N GLN A 424 -18.14 -9.92 -9.18
CA GLN A 424 -19.06 -8.94 -9.76
C GLN A 424 -20.45 -9.54 -10.01
N ALA A 425 -20.54 -10.82 -10.36
CA ALA A 425 -21.83 -11.50 -10.56
C ALA A 425 -22.61 -11.70 -9.24
N LEU A 426 -21.96 -11.56 -8.09
CA LEU A 426 -22.60 -11.63 -6.77
C LEU A 426 -23.22 -10.30 -6.32
N LEU A 427 -22.90 -9.20 -7.00
CA LEU A 427 -23.48 -7.89 -6.71
C LEU A 427 -24.97 -7.84 -7.10
N PRO A 428 -25.77 -6.99 -6.45
CA PRO A 428 -27.15 -6.71 -6.86
C PRO A 428 -27.28 -6.34 -8.35
N VAL A 429 -28.43 -6.69 -8.93
CA VAL A 429 -28.74 -6.44 -10.35
C VAL A 429 -28.59 -4.95 -10.67
N GLY A 430 -27.91 -4.64 -11.78
CA GLY A 430 -27.71 -3.27 -12.23
C GLY A 430 -26.48 -2.56 -11.65
N GLU A 431 -25.90 -3.03 -10.54
CA GLU A 431 -24.73 -2.35 -9.95
C GLU A 431 -23.48 -2.42 -10.83
N ARG A 432 -23.31 -3.50 -11.58
CA ARG A 432 -22.24 -3.60 -12.58
C ARG A 432 -22.38 -2.52 -13.65
N GLN A 433 -23.62 -2.26 -14.11
CA GLN A 433 -23.89 -1.20 -15.06
C GLN A 433 -23.67 0.18 -14.44
N LEU A 434 -24.11 0.38 -13.19
CA LEU A 434 -23.90 1.61 -12.44
C LEU A 434 -22.40 1.95 -12.29
N CYS A 435 -21.55 0.95 -12.03
CA CYS A 435 -20.10 1.13 -11.99
C CYS A 435 -19.54 1.56 -13.36
N HIS A 436 -20.00 0.94 -14.44
CA HIS A 436 -19.60 1.32 -15.79
C HIS A 436 -20.03 2.77 -16.12
N ASP A 437 -21.30 3.10 -15.88
CA ASP A 437 -21.87 4.41 -16.12
C ASP A 437 -21.15 5.51 -15.32
N PHE A 438 -20.70 5.19 -14.11
CA PHE A 438 -19.91 6.09 -13.29
C PHE A 438 -18.58 6.47 -13.97
N PHE A 439 -17.82 5.51 -14.50
CA PHE A 439 -16.58 5.80 -15.20
C PHE A 439 -16.81 6.50 -16.55
N VAL A 440 -17.93 6.21 -17.23
CA VAL A 440 -18.35 6.94 -18.44
C VAL A 440 -18.60 8.42 -18.12
N ALA A 441 -19.38 8.71 -17.07
CA ALA A 441 -19.69 10.07 -16.64
C ALA A 441 -18.46 10.80 -16.10
N LEU A 442 -17.61 10.13 -15.31
CA LEU A 442 -16.36 10.69 -14.81
C LEU A 442 -15.43 11.09 -15.95
N ASN A 443 -15.29 10.24 -16.98
CA ASN A 443 -14.53 10.56 -18.17
C ASN A 443 -15.11 11.78 -18.91
N ALA A 444 -16.44 11.87 -19.07
CA ALA A 444 -17.08 13.02 -19.71
C ALA A 444 -16.79 14.34 -18.98
N GLN A 445 -16.85 14.33 -17.64
CA GLN A 445 -16.58 15.51 -16.80
C GLN A 445 -15.10 15.92 -16.81
N ILE A 446 -14.16 14.95 -16.76
CA ILE A 446 -12.71 15.21 -16.87
C ILE A 446 -12.38 15.87 -18.21
N ARG A 447 -13.13 15.52 -19.27
CA ARG A 447 -12.95 16.07 -20.61
C ARG A 447 -13.64 17.41 -20.85
N GLY A 448 -14.43 17.92 -19.90
CA GLY A 448 -15.17 19.17 -20.11
C GLY A 448 -16.38 19.04 -21.06
N VAL A 449 -16.84 17.81 -21.35
CA VAL A 449 -17.92 17.58 -22.31
C VAL A 449 -19.20 18.25 -21.80
N GLY A 450 -19.87 19.03 -22.66
CA GLY A 450 -21.09 19.75 -22.30
C GLY A 450 -20.89 20.87 -21.27
N GLY A 451 -19.66 21.36 -21.06
CA GLY A 451 -19.35 22.37 -20.06
C GLY A 451 -19.30 21.85 -18.63
N ALA A 452 -19.36 20.53 -18.43
CA ALA A 452 -19.25 19.91 -17.11
C ALA A 452 -17.81 19.98 -16.60
N THR A 453 -17.62 20.33 -15.33
CA THR A 453 -16.30 20.35 -14.69
C THR A 453 -16.11 19.11 -13.83
N ALA A 454 -14.95 18.46 -13.93
CA ALA A 454 -14.59 17.38 -13.03
C ALA A 454 -14.66 17.80 -11.55
N PRO A 455 -15.07 16.90 -10.64
CA PRO A 455 -14.96 17.13 -9.21
C PRO A 455 -13.52 17.45 -8.83
N ARG A 456 -13.34 18.36 -7.87
CA ARG A 456 -12.01 18.64 -7.31
C ARG A 456 -11.40 17.35 -6.77
N GLY A 457 -10.16 17.05 -7.18
CA GLY A 457 -9.46 15.83 -6.77
C GLY A 457 -9.86 14.56 -7.52
N ALA A 458 -10.62 14.64 -8.62
CA ALA A 458 -10.97 13.48 -9.45
C ALA A 458 -9.72 12.74 -9.97
N GLU A 459 -8.70 13.47 -10.42
CA GLU A 459 -7.43 12.90 -10.88
C GLU A 459 -6.65 12.22 -9.73
N GLU A 460 -6.57 12.86 -8.55
CA GLU A 460 -5.95 12.25 -7.36
C GLU A 460 -6.69 11.00 -6.87
N TRP A 461 -8.03 11.03 -6.91
CA TRP A 461 -8.85 9.87 -6.61
C TRP A 461 -8.57 8.73 -7.60
N PHE A 462 -8.45 9.05 -8.89
CA PHE A 462 -8.16 8.08 -9.93
C PHE A 462 -6.79 7.44 -9.74
N LEU A 463 -5.75 8.21 -9.40
CA LEU A 463 -4.43 7.67 -9.08
C LEU A 463 -4.48 6.64 -7.95
N ARG A 464 -5.27 6.89 -6.90
CA ARG A 464 -5.47 5.92 -5.79
C ARG A 464 -6.30 4.70 -6.20
N PHE A 465 -7.20 4.85 -7.16
CA PHE A 465 -7.92 3.74 -7.76
C PHE A 465 -6.97 2.87 -8.59
N GLU A 466 -6.17 3.48 -9.47
CA GLU A 466 -5.20 2.79 -10.33
C GLU A 466 -4.16 2.02 -9.50
N GLN A 467 -3.59 2.65 -8.47
CA GLN A 467 -2.59 2.02 -7.61
C GLN A 467 -3.08 0.70 -7.01
N ARG A 468 -4.38 0.59 -6.69
CA ARG A 468 -5.00 -0.62 -6.12
C ARG A 468 -5.37 -1.64 -7.19
N SER A 469 -5.63 -1.19 -8.41
CA SER A 469 -6.02 -2.06 -9.52
C SER A 469 -4.86 -2.89 -10.05
N THR A 470 -5.18 -4.06 -10.59
CA THR A 470 -4.29 -4.79 -11.49
C THR A 470 -4.68 -4.50 -12.92
N LYS A 471 -3.68 -4.24 -13.76
CA LYS A 471 -3.86 -3.99 -15.20
C LYS A 471 -4.64 -5.10 -15.92
N GLN A 472 -4.68 -6.31 -15.38
CA GLN A 472 -5.39 -7.47 -15.94
C GLN A 472 -6.91 -7.43 -15.70
N GLU A 473 -7.43 -6.53 -14.88
CA GLU A 473 -8.87 -6.46 -14.58
C GLU A 473 -9.69 -6.08 -15.81
N ALA A 474 -10.87 -6.70 -15.93
CA ALA A 474 -11.78 -6.47 -17.06
C ALA A 474 -12.20 -4.99 -17.21
N ILE A 475 -12.22 -4.23 -16.10
CA ILE A 475 -12.56 -2.81 -16.13
C ILE A 475 -11.58 -2.03 -17.01
N TRP A 476 -10.28 -2.38 -17.01
CA TRP A 476 -9.26 -1.69 -17.80
C TRP A 476 -9.47 -1.82 -19.30
N ARG A 477 -10.21 -2.82 -19.78
CA ARG A 477 -10.54 -2.96 -21.21
C ARG A 477 -11.59 -1.94 -21.70
N THR A 478 -12.10 -1.09 -20.81
CA THR A 478 -13.13 -0.11 -21.14
C THR A 478 -12.52 1.21 -21.62
N LEU A 479 -13.09 1.74 -22.71
CA LEU A 479 -12.64 2.99 -23.31
C LEU A 479 -12.62 4.21 -22.36
N PRO A 480 -13.61 4.42 -21.46
CA PRO A 480 -13.58 5.52 -20.52
C PRO A 480 -12.32 5.53 -19.65
N LEU A 481 -11.85 4.36 -19.18
CA LEU A 481 -10.65 4.27 -18.36
C LEU A 481 -9.37 4.59 -19.12
N HIS A 482 -9.24 4.14 -20.37
CA HIS A 482 -8.09 4.51 -21.21
C HIS A 482 -7.96 6.03 -21.36
N ARG A 483 -9.10 6.73 -21.52
CA ARG A 483 -9.14 8.19 -21.67
C ARG A 483 -8.81 8.92 -20.37
N ILE A 484 -9.33 8.46 -19.24
CA ILE A 484 -8.96 9.01 -17.93
C ILE A 484 -7.47 8.79 -17.65
N TRP A 485 -6.97 7.59 -17.94
CA TRP A 485 -5.56 7.24 -17.77
C TRP A 485 -4.63 8.15 -18.59
N GLU A 486 -4.92 8.34 -19.89
CA GLU A 486 -4.12 9.26 -20.72
C GLU A 486 -4.11 10.67 -20.15
N ARG A 487 -5.27 11.17 -19.69
CA ARG A 487 -5.36 12.52 -19.14
C ARG A 487 -4.49 12.69 -17.90
N VAL A 488 -4.52 11.71 -16.99
CA VAL A 488 -3.77 11.74 -15.73
C VAL A 488 -2.27 11.61 -15.97
N HIS A 489 -1.85 10.76 -16.92
CA HIS A 489 -0.44 10.46 -17.19
C HIS A 489 0.15 11.21 -18.39
N ARG A 490 -0.56 12.20 -18.94
CA ARG A 490 -0.11 12.96 -20.13
C ARG A 490 1.28 13.58 -19.96
N HIS A 491 1.64 13.94 -18.74
CA HIS A 491 2.91 14.57 -18.41
C HIS A 491 4.02 13.58 -18.00
N ASP A 492 3.67 12.30 -17.84
CA ASP A 492 4.59 11.24 -17.47
C ASP A 492 5.24 10.68 -18.74
N GLN A 493 6.29 11.35 -19.23
CA GLN A 493 6.98 11.11 -20.51
C GLN A 493 7.51 9.66 -20.68
N GLY A 494 6.63 8.69 -20.95
CA GLY A 494 6.99 7.29 -21.21
C GLY A 494 7.46 6.48 -19.99
N GLN A 495 7.46 7.06 -18.79
CA GLN A 495 7.90 6.39 -17.56
C GLN A 495 6.87 5.35 -17.07
N ILE A 496 5.61 5.52 -17.44
CA ILE A 496 4.50 4.66 -17.00
C ILE A 496 3.96 3.90 -18.20
N GLN A 497 3.95 2.57 -18.08
CA GLN A 497 3.37 1.73 -19.12
C GLN A 497 1.85 1.93 -19.18
N PRO A 498 1.23 1.90 -20.37
CA PRO A 498 -0.22 1.94 -20.51
C PRO A 498 -0.91 0.69 -19.92
N PRO A 499 -2.24 0.74 -19.71
CA PRO A 499 -3.02 -0.46 -19.40
C PRO A 499 -3.05 -1.45 -20.57
N PRO A 500 -3.40 -2.74 -20.35
CA PRO A 500 -3.47 -3.73 -21.40
C PRO A 500 -4.59 -3.43 -22.38
N GLU A 501 -4.39 -3.78 -23.65
CA GLU A 501 -5.36 -3.50 -24.72
C GLU A 501 -5.66 -1.99 -24.86
N PHE A 502 -4.76 -1.12 -24.39
CA PHE A 502 -4.86 0.31 -24.60
C PHE A 502 -4.97 0.61 -26.10
N LYS A 503 -5.96 1.43 -26.46
CA LYS A 503 -6.29 1.78 -27.84
C LYS A 503 -5.95 3.24 -28.10
N PRO A 504 -4.73 3.58 -28.55
CA PRO A 504 -4.37 4.95 -28.90
C PRO A 504 -5.33 5.62 -29.88
N GLU A 505 -5.89 4.84 -30.81
CA GLU A 505 -6.85 5.29 -31.82
C GLU A 505 -8.14 5.88 -31.24
N SER A 506 -8.44 5.54 -29.99
CA SER A 506 -9.68 5.94 -29.32
C SER A 506 -9.53 7.19 -28.44
N ILE A 507 -8.31 7.69 -28.33
CA ILE A 507 -7.96 8.93 -27.64
C ILE A 507 -8.05 10.08 -28.63
N GLU A 508 -8.96 11.01 -28.35
CA GLU A 508 -9.11 12.22 -29.17
C GLU A 508 -7.85 13.08 -29.05
N SER A 509 -7.27 13.40 -30.20
CA SER A 509 -6.18 14.37 -30.27
C SER A 509 -6.77 15.77 -30.35
N ASP A 510 -6.18 16.72 -29.63
CA ASP A 510 -6.54 18.13 -29.77
C ASP A 510 -6.27 18.56 -31.23
N PRO A 511 -7.27 19.10 -31.97
CA PRO A 511 -7.08 19.54 -33.34
C PRO A 511 -5.99 20.61 -33.48
N ASP A 512 -5.74 21.40 -32.44
CA ASP A 512 -4.76 22.49 -32.41
C ASP A 512 -3.35 21.99 -32.01
N GLN A 513 -3.22 20.73 -31.57
CA GLN A 513 -1.93 20.15 -31.22
C GLN A 513 -1.12 19.83 -32.50
N PRO A 514 0.14 20.28 -32.59
CA PRO A 514 0.95 20.07 -33.78
C PRO A 514 1.25 18.59 -34.00
N ILE A 515 1.23 18.16 -35.26
CA ILE A 515 1.67 16.81 -35.63
C ILE A 515 3.17 16.73 -35.39
N THR A 516 3.58 15.87 -34.47
CA THR A 516 4.99 15.62 -34.15
C THR A 516 5.52 14.45 -34.97
N THR A 517 6.74 14.61 -35.52
CA THR A 517 7.46 13.50 -36.16
C THR A 517 8.32 12.81 -35.11
N VAL A 518 8.14 11.50 -34.95
CA VAL A 518 8.87 10.64 -34.01
C VAL A 518 9.78 9.72 -34.81
N THR A 519 11.06 9.70 -34.46
CA THR A 519 12.04 8.78 -35.02
C THR A 519 12.07 7.51 -34.18
N ILE A 520 12.02 6.36 -34.84
CA ILE A 520 12.12 5.04 -34.21
C ILE A 520 13.54 4.53 -34.40
N GLN A 521 14.21 4.22 -33.30
CA GLN A 521 15.58 3.72 -33.27
C GLN A 521 15.67 2.45 -32.44
N GLN A 522 16.61 1.57 -32.77
CA GLN A 522 16.95 0.41 -31.97
C GLN A 522 18.25 0.69 -31.21
N GLU A 523 18.17 0.67 -29.89
CA GLU A 523 19.32 0.70 -28.99
C GLU A 523 19.42 -0.64 -28.26
N GLY A 524 20.38 -1.47 -28.65
CA GLY A 524 20.53 -2.82 -28.08
C GLY A 524 19.28 -3.68 -28.28
N LYS A 525 18.58 -4.00 -27.18
CA LYS A 525 17.34 -4.81 -27.21
C LYS A 525 16.06 -3.97 -27.15
N THR A 526 16.17 -2.65 -27.07
CA THR A 526 15.04 -1.74 -26.84
C THR A 526 14.77 -0.87 -28.06
N LEU A 527 13.49 -0.55 -28.27
CA LEU A 527 13.04 0.46 -29.22
C LEU A 527 12.98 1.81 -28.51
N VAL A 528 13.62 2.80 -29.09
CA VAL A 528 13.66 4.18 -28.61
C VAL A 528 12.85 5.05 -29.56
N PHE A 529 11.98 5.87 -28.98
CA PHE A 529 11.11 6.81 -29.69
C PHE A 529 11.55 8.22 -29.31
N ALA A 530 12.26 8.89 -30.23
CA ALA A 530 12.72 10.24 -30.01
C ALA A 530 11.91 11.21 -30.87
N PRO A 531 11.40 12.33 -30.34
CA PRO A 531 10.93 13.41 -31.20
C PRO A 531 12.06 13.80 -32.14
N LYS A 532 11.75 14.11 -33.40
CA LYS A 532 12.74 14.56 -34.37
C LYS A 532 13.31 15.91 -33.92
N ILE A 533 14.39 15.89 -33.16
CA ILE A 533 15.18 17.07 -32.84
C ILE A 533 16.09 17.31 -34.06
N GLU A 534 16.13 18.54 -34.57
CA GLU A 534 16.94 18.94 -35.75
C GLU A 534 18.46 18.87 -35.52
N ILE A 535 18.92 18.34 -34.38
CA ILE A 535 20.33 18.27 -34.05
C ILE A 535 20.89 16.93 -34.55
N GLU A 536 21.75 17.01 -35.56
CA GLU A 536 22.53 15.91 -36.18
C GLU A 536 23.61 15.34 -35.23
N GLU A 537 23.30 15.10 -33.96
CA GLU A 537 24.17 14.24 -33.16
C GLU A 537 23.91 12.78 -33.56
N PRO A 538 24.96 11.97 -33.80
CA PRO A 538 24.80 10.56 -34.11
C PRO A 538 24.16 9.86 -32.91
N SER A 539 22.84 9.69 -32.96
CA SER A 539 22.09 8.93 -31.98
C SER A 539 22.70 7.54 -31.87
N ALA A 540 22.99 7.08 -30.66
CA ALA A 540 23.36 5.70 -30.43
C ALA A 540 22.25 4.80 -30.97
N GLY A 541 22.55 3.84 -31.85
CA GLY A 541 21.58 2.86 -32.33
C GLY A 541 21.23 2.93 -33.83
N SER A 542 20.48 1.94 -34.28
CA SER A 542 20.08 1.78 -35.69
C SER A 542 18.72 2.40 -35.93
N ARG A 543 18.63 3.37 -36.85
CA ARG A 543 17.35 3.97 -37.25
C ARG A 543 16.48 2.95 -37.99
N LEU A 544 15.25 2.77 -37.52
CA LEU A 544 14.27 1.87 -38.13
C LEU A 544 13.27 2.61 -39.01
N GLY A 545 12.94 3.85 -38.69
CA GLY A 545 11.99 4.64 -39.46
C GLY A 545 11.57 5.94 -38.76
N THR A 546 10.60 6.61 -39.34
CA THR A 546 9.93 7.79 -38.77
C THR A 546 8.44 7.64 -38.92
N ILE A 547 7.70 8.00 -37.87
CA ILE A 547 6.25 8.04 -37.85
C ILE A 547 5.79 9.43 -37.42
N THR A 548 4.55 9.79 -37.72
CA THR A 548 3.95 11.03 -37.26
C THR A 548 2.81 10.75 -36.29
N SER A 549 2.78 11.44 -35.16
CA SER A 549 1.71 11.32 -34.18
C SER A 549 1.27 12.70 -33.69
N ARG A 550 -0.05 12.87 -33.50
CA ARG A 550 -0.62 14.11 -32.95
C ARG A 550 -0.75 14.05 -31.43
N ASN A 551 -1.17 12.92 -30.88
CA ASN A 551 -1.28 12.69 -29.44
C ASN A 551 -0.01 12.08 -28.82
N GLY A 552 1.02 11.76 -29.62
CA GLY A 552 2.27 11.16 -29.14
C GLY A 552 2.13 9.69 -28.72
N LEU A 553 0.95 9.08 -28.87
CA LEU A 553 0.71 7.70 -28.48
C LEU A 553 1.07 6.74 -29.63
N ILE A 554 1.79 5.66 -29.31
CA ILE A 554 2.26 4.66 -30.26
C ILE A 554 1.95 3.27 -29.69
N ARG A 555 1.28 2.43 -30.46
CA ARG A 555 1.08 1.00 -30.13
C ARG A 555 2.05 0.16 -30.95
N ILE A 556 2.70 -0.79 -30.28
CA ILE A 556 3.60 -1.76 -30.92
C ILE A 556 2.93 -3.13 -30.76
N ASP A 557 2.47 -3.70 -31.85
CA ASP A 557 1.89 -5.03 -31.87
C ASP A 557 2.95 -6.02 -32.40
N PRO A 558 3.28 -7.10 -31.66
CA PRO A 558 4.14 -8.13 -32.20
C PRO A 558 3.43 -8.79 -33.38
N LEU A 559 4.12 -8.92 -34.51
CA LEU A 559 3.62 -9.75 -35.60
C LEU A 559 3.41 -11.18 -35.08
N PRO A 560 2.38 -11.90 -35.55
CA PRO A 560 2.26 -13.33 -35.30
C PRO A 560 3.61 -13.98 -35.62
N ILE A 561 4.17 -14.74 -34.68
CA ILE A 561 5.44 -15.44 -34.90
C ILE A 561 5.22 -16.34 -36.11
N ASP A 562 5.80 -15.97 -37.26
CA ASP A 562 5.92 -16.87 -38.39
C ASP A 562 6.66 -18.12 -37.87
N PRO A 563 6.02 -19.30 -37.86
CA PRO A 563 6.53 -20.47 -37.15
C PRO A 563 7.90 -20.96 -37.65
N ASP A 564 8.43 -20.42 -38.75
CA ASP A 564 9.76 -20.80 -39.22
C ASP A 564 10.60 -19.59 -39.70
N ARG A 565 11.18 -18.86 -38.73
CA ARG A 565 12.23 -17.84 -38.97
C ARG A 565 13.44 -18.37 -39.76
N ASN A 566 13.59 -19.69 -39.89
CA ASN A 566 14.65 -20.35 -40.66
C ASN A 566 14.16 -20.93 -41.99
N THR A 567 12.93 -20.63 -42.44
CA THR A 567 12.38 -21.16 -43.70
C THR A 567 13.33 -20.89 -44.87
N PHE A 568 13.93 -19.70 -44.94
CA PHE A 568 14.91 -19.33 -45.96
C PHE A 568 16.09 -20.30 -46.04
N TRP A 569 16.71 -20.64 -44.90
CA TRP A 569 17.86 -21.55 -44.86
C TRP A 569 17.48 -23.01 -45.09
N ARG A 570 16.21 -23.38 -44.90
CA ARG A 570 15.70 -24.75 -45.03
C ARG A 570 15.11 -25.07 -46.39
N SER A 571 14.39 -24.11 -47.00
CA SER A 571 13.67 -24.31 -48.27
C SER A 571 14.57 -24.17 -49.48
N GLY A 572 15.70 -23.46 -49.35
CA GLY A 572 16.56 -23.13 -50.48
C GLY A 572 15.82 -22.32 -51.54
N GLN A 573 14.82 -21.51 -51.15
CA GLN A 573 14.20 -20.54 -52.03
C GLN A 573 14.56 -19.12 -51.57
N PRO A 574 14.92 -18.22 -52.50
CA PRO A 574 15.24 -16.85 -52.17
C PRO A 574 14.00 -16.13 -51.64
N PRO A 575 14.15 -15.19 -50.71
CA PRO A 575 13.09 -14.24 -50.37
C PRO A 575 12.73 -13.41 -51.61
N SER A 576 11.49 -12.96 -51.70
CA SER A 576 11.00 -12.17 -52.86
C SER A 576 11.74 -10.84 -53.09
N TRP A 577 12.49 -10.35 -52.10
CA TRP A 577 13.31 -9.15 -52.20
C TRP A 577 14.71 -9.40 -52.78
N ALA A 578 15.15 -10.66 -52.87
CA ALA A 578 16.45 -11.00 -53.42
C ALA A 578 16.33 -11.17 -54.94
N ASP A 579 17.13 -10.41 -55.70
CA ASP A 579 17.22 -10.57 -57.15
C ASP A 579 17.97 -11.86 -57.53
N ASP A 580 18.96 -12.26 -56.73
CA ASP A 580 19.75 -13.46 -56.95
C ASP A 580 20.40 -13.93 -55.64
N TRP A 581 20.74 -15.21 -55.53
CA TRP A 581 21.35 -15.77 -54.32
C TRP A 581 22.06 -17.08 -54.65
N GLY A 582 22.98 -17.48 -53.78
CA GLY A 582 23.64 -18.77 -53.94
C GLY A 582 24.73 -19.02 -52.93
N THR A 583 25.53 -20.05 -53.20
CA THR A 583 26.70 -20.40 -52.41
C THR A 583 27.90 -20.52 -53.33
N ASP A 584 28.99 -19.84 -53.00
CA ASP A 584 30.27 -20.02 -53.69
C ASP A 584 31.37 -20.43 -52.69
N LYS A 585 32.61 -20.54 -53.17
CA LYS A 585 33.77 -20.92 -52.33
C LYS A 585 34.03 -20.00 -51.13
N TYR A 586 33.38 -18.84 -51.04
CA TYR A 586 33.51 -17.87 -49.95
C TYR A 586 32.28 -17.81 -49.02
N GLY A 587 31.27 -18.68 -49.23
CA GLY A 587 30.08 -18.78 -48.39
C GLY A 587 28.78 -18.43 -49.11
N HIS A 588 27.69 -18.33 -48.35
CA HIS A 588 26.38 -17.94 -48.87
C HIS A 588 26.39 -16.46 -49.26
N TRP A 589 25.69 -16.11 -50.32
CA TRP A 589 25.57 -14.73 -50.78
C TRP A 589 24.15 -14.44 -51.29
N VAL A 590 23.79 -13.17 -51.26
CA VAL A 590 22.52 -12.65 -51.79
C VAL A 590 22.78 -11.34 -52.52
N ILE A 591 22.06 -11.12 -53.61
CA ILE A 591 22.01 -9.88 -54.37
C ILE A 591 20.61 -9.31 -54.20
N PHE A 592 20.54 -8.02 -53.87
CA PHE A 592 19.30 -7.28 -53.93
C PHE A 592 19.58 -5.91 -54.55
N SER A 593 18.53 -5.32 -55.09
CA SER A 593 18.59 -4.03 -55.75
C SER A 593 17.55 -3.10 -55.15
N VAL A 594 17.92 -1.84 -55.03
CA VAL A 594 17.03 -0.78 -54.59
C VAL A 594 17.03 0.28 -55.68
N GLU A 595 15.85 0.63 -56.16
CA GLU A 595 15.66 1.75 -57.09
C GLU A 595 15.59 3.04 -56.27
N ASN A 596 16.36 4.05 -56.68
CA ASN A 596 16.23 5.39 -56.11
C ASN A 596 15.01 6.13 -56.70
N GLN A 597 14.72 7.34 -56.22
CA GLN A 597 13.61 8.16 -56.74
C GLN A 597 13.79 8.62 -58.20
N GLU A 598 14.96 8.41 -58.79
CA GLU A 598 15.31 8.74 -60.17
C GLU A 598 15.34 7.50 -61.08
N GLU A 599 14.77 6.37 -60.62
CA GLU A 599 14.71 5.07 -61.31
C GLU A 599 16.08 4.40 -61.58
N ASP A 600 17.16 4.89 -60.97
CA ASP A 600 18.46 4.22 -61.05
C ASP A 600 18.48 3.01 -60.11
N LYS A 601 18.70 1.83 -60.71
CA LYS A 601 18.78 0.55 -60.01
C LYS A 601 20.17 0.35 -59.40
N ILE A 602 20.29 0.49 -58.07
CA ILE A 602 21.52 0.19 -57.33
C ILE A 602 21.48 -1.25 -56.86
N THR A 603 22.37 -2.09 -57.40
CA THR A 603 22.47 -3.51 -57.02
C THR A 603 23.63 -3.73 -56.05
N GLN A 604 23.35 -4.37 -54.90
CA GLN A 604 24.36 -4.72 -53.91
C GLN A 604 24.40 -6.22 -53.65
N ARG A 605 25.61 -6.81 -53.70
CA ARG A 605 25.86 -8.20 -53.31
C ARG A 605 26.38 -8.26 -51.89
N MET A 606 25.65 -8.94 -51.01
CA MET A 606 26.06 -9.21 -49.63
C MET A 606 26.50 -10.66 -49.47
N ARG A 607 27.50 -10.88 -48.61
CA ARG A 607 28.05 -12.21 -48.30
C ARG A 607 27.83 -12.54 -46.84
N TRP A 608 27.38 -13.77 -46.60
CA TRP A 608 27.36 -14.35 -45.27
C TRP A 608 28.75 -14.85 -44.91
N ILE A 609 29.39 -14.19 -43.94
CA ILE A 609 30.67 -14.63 -43.41
C ILE A 609 30.36 -15.51 -42.20
N LYS A 610 30.67 -16.81 -42.30
CA LYS A 610 30.57 -17.73 -41.16
C LYS A 610 31.54 -17.25 -40.07
N PRO A 611 31.10 -17.02 -38.82
CA PRO A 611 32.04 -16.64 -37.76
C PRO A 611 33.05 -17.77 -37.55
N ALA A 612 34.31 -17.41 -37.36
CA ALA A 612 35.40 -18.36 -37.15
C ALA A 612 35.10 -19.28 -35.96
N THR A 613 35.25 -20.59 -36.18
CA THR A 613 35.03 -21.67 -35.20
C THR A 613 35.91 -21.57 -33.97
#